data_AF-A0A2X2WGX2-F1
#
_entry.id   AF-A0A2X2WGX2-F1
#
_cell.length_a   1.000
_cell.length_b   1.000
_cell.length_c   1.000
_cell.angle_alpha   90.00
_cell.angle_beta   90.00
_cell.angle_gamma   90.00
#
_symmetry.space_group_name_H-M   'P 1'
#
loop_
_entity.id
_entity.type
_entity.pdbx_description
1 polymer ?
#
loop_
_entity_poly.entity_id
_entity_poly.type
_entity_poly.pdbx_seq_one_letter_code
_entity_poly.pdbx_strand_id
1 'polypeptide(L)'
;MQRSVLEMGGLTILLATTAMIWNIIYNALFDRFWPSHVVTRTAKVRALHALGFESGFIVIGVSIVAWALNVSLLQAFTLEIGFFLFFLPYTMFYNWAYDTLRLRVVRRRQQRVTA
;
A
#
# COMPACT_ATOMS: atom_id res chain seq x y z
N MET A 1 12.33 7.05 -24.77
CA MET A 1 12.90 7.74 -23.59
C MET A 1 13.63 6.72 -22.74
N GLN A 2 14.97 6.65 -22.80
CA GLN A 2 15.75 5.86 -21.84
C GLN A 2 15.99 6.75 -20.60
N ARG A 3 15.08 6.66 -19.61
CA ARG A 3 15.29 7.32 -18.31
C ARG A 3 16.35 6.56 -17.54
N SER A 4 17.22 7.26 -16.84
CA SER A 4 18.31 6.58 -16.12
C SER A 4 17.73 5.81 -14.92
N VAL A 5 18.35 4.68 -14.56
CA VAL A 5 17.97 3.91 -13.36
C VAL A 5 18.02 4.81 -12.10
N LEU A 6 18.89 5.81 -12.09
CA LEU A 6 19.00 6.79 -11.01
C LEU A 6 17.74 7.66 -10.89
N GLU A 7 17.13 8.06 -12.01
CA GLU A 7 15.90 8.86 -12.02
C GLU A 7 14.71 8.05 -11.52
N MET A 8 14.59 6.80 -11.96
CA MET A 8 13.53 5.87 -11.51
C MET A 8 13.70 5.51 -10.03
N GLY A 9 14.93 5.30 -9.59
CA GLY A 9 15.27 5.08 -8.18
C GLY A 9 14.94 6.30 -7.32
N GLY A 10 15.29 7.50 -7.78
CA GLY A 10 14.96 8.77 -7.13
C GLY A 10 13.45 8.98 -7.01
N LEU A 11 12.69 8.70 -8.07
CA LEU A 11 11.23 8.78 -8.05
C LEU A 11 10.62 7.78 -7.04
N THR A 12 11.17 6.58 -6.94
CA THR A 12 10.73 5.57 -5.97
C THR A 12 10.97 6.04 -4.54
N ILE A 13 12.15 6.60 -4.26
CA ILE A 13 12.49 7.16 -2.94
C ILE A 13 11.57 8.34 -2.59
N LEU A 14 11.30 9.21 -3.57
CA LEU A 14 10.37 10.34 -3.39
C LEU A 14 8.97 9.84 -3.03
N LEU A 15 8.40 8.93 -3.81
CA LEU A 15 7.07 8.38 -3.57
C LEU A 15 6.99 7.67 -2.20
N ALA A 16 7.99 6.86 -1.85
CA ALA A 16 8.05 6.18 -0.55
C ALA A 16 8.11 7.19 0.61
N THR A 17 8.94 8.24 0.48
CA THR A 17 9.07 9.29 1.49
C THR A 17 7.76 10.07 1.65
N THR A 18 7.14 10.45 0.53
CA THR A 18 5.83 11.12 0.54
C THR A 18 4.76 10.24 1.17
N ALA A 19 4.75 8.94 0.89
CA ALA A 19 3.81 8.00 1.50
C ALA A 19 3.96 7.94 3.03
N MET A 20 5.19 7.87 3.53
CA MET A 20 5.45 7.89 4.98
C MET A 20 4.99 9.21 5.62
N ILE A 21 5.29 10.35 5.00
CA ILE A 21 4.87 11.67 5.49
C ILE A 21 3.35 11.78 5.49
N TRP A 22 2.69 11.40 4.40
CA TRP A 22 1.24 11.42 4.29
C TRP A 22 0.57 10.53 5.35
N ASN A 23 1.11 9.34 5.61
CA ASN A 23 0.64 8.47 6.67
C ASN A 23 0.69 9.15 8.04
N ILE A 24 1.78 9.84 8.38
CA ILE A 24 1.88 10.57 9.66
C ILE A 24 0.85 11.70 9.71
N ILE A 25 0.77 12.53 8.66
CA ILE A 25 -0.13 13.69 8.60
C ILE A 25 -1.59 13.25 8.71
N TYR A 26 -2.00 12.26 7.90
CA TYR A 26 -3.38 11.80 7.87
C TYR A 26 -3.81 11.15 9.18
N ASN A 27 -2.95 10.30 9.77
CA ASN A 27 -3.23 9.69 11.07
C ASN A 27 -3.36 10.77 12.17
N ALA A 28 -2.48 11.77 12.19
CA ALA A 28 -2.55 12.87 13.15
C ALA A 28 -3.82 13.73 12.99
N LEU A 29 -4.20 14.04 11.74
CA LEU A 29 -5.46 14.74 11.43
C LEU A 29 -6.65 13.93 11.90
N PHE A 30 -6.69 12.63 11.57
CA PHE A 30 -7.80 11.78 11.96
C PHE A 30 -7.92 11.62 13.47
N ASP A 31 -6.81 11.47 14.18
CA ASP A 31 -6.79 11.41 15.65
C ASP A 31 -7.27 12.73 16.28
N ARG A 32 -7.04 13.88 15.62
CA ARG A 32 -7.55 15.18 16.06
C ARG A 32 -9.08 15.28 15.92
N PHE A 33 -9.64 14.79 14.82
CA PHE A 33 -11.09 14.82 14.58
C PHE A 33 -11.84 13.68 15.29
N TRP A 34 -11.18 12.54 15.50
CA TRP A 34 -11.75 11.34 16.09
C TRP A 34 -10.86 10.80 17.23
N PRO A 35 -10.79 11.52 18.37
CA PRO A 35 -9.93 11.13 19.47
C PRO A 35 -10.37 9.79 20.04
N SER A 36 -9.45 8.84 20.11
CA SER A 36 -9.69 7.47 20.58
C SER A 36 -10.18 7.38 22.03
N HIS A 37 -9.98 8.43 22.82
CA HIS A 37 -10.42 8.53 24.22
C HIS A 37 -11.89 8.97 24.36
N VAL A 38 -12.52 9.51 23.30
CA VAL A 38 -13.91 10.03 23.36
C VAL A 38 -14.86 9.18 22.53
N VAL A 39 -14.39 8.57 21.43
CA VAL A 39 -15.27 7.87 20.49
C VAL A 39 -14.86 6.43 20.28
N THR A 40 -15.78 5.50 20.53
CA THR A 40 -15.61 4.08 20.16
C THR A 40 -15.46 3.98 18.64
N ARG A 41 -14.28 3.55 18.17
CA ARG A 41 -14.00 3.33 16.74
C ARG A 41 -14.82 2.15 16.23
N THR A 42 -16.05 2.42 15.80
CA THR A 42 -16.90 1.42 15.15
C THR A 42 -16.34 1.00 13.79
N ALA A 43 -16.77 -0.14 13.26
CA ALA A 43 -16.33 -0.62 11.95
C ALA A 43 -16.54 0.41 10.83
N LYS A 44 -17.61 1.21 10.91
CA LYS A 44 -17.91 2.30 9.96
C LYS A 44 -16.85 3.40 10.00
N VAL A 45 -16.40 3.81 11.18
CA VAL A 45 -15.35 4.83 11.36
C VAL A 45 -14.01 4.32 10.80
N ARG A 46 -13.69 3.04 11.00
CA ARG A 46 -12.48 2.43 10.41
C ARG A 46 -12.54 2.36 8.88
N ALA A 47 -13.69 2.01 8.32
CA ALA A 47 -13.90 2.00 6.88
C ALA A 47 -13.76 3.41 6.28
N LEU A 48 -14.39 4.42 6.90
CA LEU A 48 -14.26 5.82 6.48
C LEU A 48 -12.80 6.31 6.56
N HIS A 49 -12.10 5.98 7.64
CA HIS A 49 -10.68 6.30 7.81
C HIS A 49 -9.84 5.72 6.68
N ALA A 50 -9.99 4.42 6.41
CA ALA A 50 -9.23 3.72 5.37
C ALA A 50 -9.56 4.26 3.97
N LEU A 51 -10.84 4.47 3.66
CA LEU A 51 -11.24 5.03 2.36
C LEU A 51 -10.72 6.45 2.16
N GLY A 52 -10.77 7.30 3.19
CA GLY A 52 -10.23 8.66 3.11
C GLY A 52 -8.70 8.67 2.98
N PHE A 53 -8.00 7.76 3.68
CA PHE A 53 -6.55 7.62 3.59
C PHE A 53 -6.15 7.25 2.16
N GLU A 54 -6.77 6.18 1.64
CA GLU A 54 -6.49 5.64 0.32
C GLU A 54 -6.82 6.67 -0.76
N SER A 55 -7.96 7.35 -0.65
CA SER A 55 -8.37 8.38 -1.62
C SER A 55 -7.39 9.55 -1.65
N GLY A 56 -6.99 10.06 -0.48
CA GLY A 56 -6.01 11.14 -0.39
C GLY A 56 -4.64 10.70 -0.91
N PHE A 57 -4.24 9.48 -0.60
CA PHE A 57 -2.98 8.92 -1.07
C PHE A 57 -2.94 8.75 -2.59
N ILE A 58 -4.03 8.24 -3.19
CA ILE A 58 -4.17 8.13 -4.65
C ILE A 58 -4.05 9.51 -5.31
N VAL A 59 -4.70 10.55 -4.78
CA VAL A 59 -4.61 11.91 -5.35
C VAL A 59 -3.16 12.41 -5.35
N ILE A 60 -2.44 12.23 -4.24
CA ILE A 60 -1.04 12.64 -4.12
C ILE A 60 -0.14 11.80 -5.04
N GLY A 61 -0.27 10.48 -5.01
CA GLY A 61 0.52 9.54 -5.81
C GLY A 61 0.35 9.78 -7.31
N VAL A 62 -0.90 9.84 -7.78
CA VAL A 62 -1.22 10.14 -9.18
C VAL A 62 -0.66 11.48 -9.62
N SER A 63 -0.74 12.52 -8.77
CA SER A 63 -0.20 13.84 -9.10
C SER A 63 1.32 13.81 -9.26
N ILE A 64 2.03 13.13 -8.36
CA ILE A 64 3.50 12.99 -8.44
C ILE A 64 3.89 12.18 -9.67
N VAL A 65 3.22 11.06 -9.93
CA VAL A 65 3.50 10.19 -11.09
C VAL A 65 3.21 10.92 -12.40
N ALA A 66 2.07 11.63 -12.49
CA ALA A 66 1.70 12.42 -13.66
C ALA A 66 2.77 13.48 -13.97
N TRP A 67 3.21 14.21 -12.94
CA TRP A 67 4.25 15.22 -13.08
C TRP A 67 5.61 14.63 -13.46
N ALA A 68 6.05 13.57 -12.76
CA ALA A 68 7.36 12.96 -12.97
C ALA A 68 7.49 12.27 -14.34
N LEU A 69 6.42 11.58 -14.77
CA LEU A 69 6.39 10.87 -16.05
C LEU A 69 5.93 11.75 -17.21
N ASN A 70 5.47 12.97 -16.92
CA ASN A 70 4.91 13.92 -17.89
C ASN A 70 3.76 13.30 -18.71
N VAL A 71 2.83 12.66 -17.99
CA VAL A 71 1.62 12.00 -18.52
C VAL A 71 0.38 12.68 -17.96
N SER A 72 -0.78 12.48 -18.59
CA SER A 72 -2.02 13.05 -18.06
C SER A 72 -2.41 12.42 -16.72
N LEU A 73 -3.18 13.14 -15.89
CA LEU A 73 -3.69 12.61 -14.61
C LEU A 73 -4.49 11.31 -14.82
N LEU A 74 -5.26 11.22 -15.90
CA LEU A 74 -6.03 10.01 -16.24
C LEU A 74 -5.12 8.84 -16.62
N GLN A 75 -4.02 9.09 -17.33
CA GLN A 75 -3.01 8.06 -17.63
C GLN A 75 -2.32 7.58 -16.35
N ALA A 76 -1.87 8.50 -15.49
CA ALA A 76 -1.27 8.15 -14.20
C ALA A 76 -2.23 7.36 -13.29
N PHE A 77 -3.50 7.75 -13.23
CA PHE A 77 -4.52 7.01 -12.50
C PHE A 77 -4.77 5.61 -13.07
N THR A 78 -4.78 5.48 -14.41
CA THR A 78 -4.90 4.17 -15.07
C THR A 78 -3.69 3.28 -14.78
N LEU A 79 -2.48 3.85 -14.69
CA LEU A 79 -1.27 3.13 -14.29
C LEU A 79 -1.39 2.59 -12.85
N GLU A 80 -1.86 3.41 -11.91
CA GLU A 80 -2.12 2.98 -10.53
C GLU A 80 -3.14 1.83 -10.47
N ILE A 81 -4.26 1.93 -11.20
CA ILE A 81 -5.23 0.83 -11.31
C ILE A 81 -4.57 -0.43 -11.88
N GLY A 82 -3.75 -0.29 -12.93
CA GLY A 82 -3.01 -1.40 -13.52
C GLY A 82 -2.08 -2.07 -12.51
N PHE A 83 -1.36 -1.29 -11.71
CA PHE A 83 -0.54 -1.82 -10.62
C PHE A 83 -1.37 -2.54 -9.58
N PHE A 84 -2.48 -1.96 -9.10
CA PHE A 84 -3.36 -2.63 -8.15
C PHE A 84 -3.89 -3.96 -8.69
N LEU A 85 -4.40 -3.97 -9.91
CA LEU A 85 -4.94 -5.17 -10.54
C LEU A 85 -3.89 -6.25 -10.78
N PHE A 86 -2.62 -5.89 -10.92
CA PHE A 86 -1.53 -6.85 -11.06
C PHE A 86 -0.98 -7.32 -9.71
N PHE A 87 -0.67 -6.40 -8.81
CA PHE A 87 -0.04 -6.68 -7.53
C PHE A 87 -0.99 -7.33 -6.51
N LEU A 88 -2.29 -7.03 -6.52
CA LEU A 88 -3.24 -7.67 -5.59
C LEU A 88 -3.35 -9.18 -5.82
N PRO A 89 -3.68 -9.67 -7.03
CA PRO A 89 -3.71 -11.11 -7.29
C PRO A 89 -2.36 -11.78 -7.06
N TYR A 90 -1.27 -11.12 -7.49
CA TYR A 90 0.09 -11.62 -7.24
C TYR A 90 0.35 -11.80 -5.73
N THR A 91 0.09 -10.77 -4.93
CA THR A 91 0.31 -10.79 -3.48
C THR A 91 -0.56 -11.86 -2.82
N MET A 92 -1.82 -12.00 -3.24
CA MET A 92 -2.72 -13.02 -2.73
C MET A 92 -2.21 -14.43 -3.03
N PHE A 93 -1.81 -14.68 -4.28
CA PHE A 93 -1.27 -15.97 -4.69
C PHE A 93 0.04 -16.31 -3.98
N TYR A 94 0.95 -15.33 -3.88
CA TYR A 94 2.21 -15.49 -3.19
C TYR A 94 2.01 -15.85 -1.71
N ASN A 95 1.16 -15.09 -0.99
CA ASN A 95 0.87 -15.36 0.42
C ASN A 95 0.24 -16.74 0.60
N TRP A 96 -0.73 -17.11 -0.25
CA TRP A 96 -1.36 -18.43 -0.20
C TRP A 96 -0.36 -19.57 -0.44
N ALA A 97 0.51 -19.42 -1.43
CA ALA A 97 1.56 -20.39 -1.73
C ALA A 97 2.56 -20.50 -0.56
N TYR A 98 2.99 -19.36 -0.02
CA TYR A 98 3.89 -19.30 1.14
C TYR A 98 3.30 -20.00 2.35
N ASP A 99 2.05 -19.69 2.72
CA ASP A 99 1.38 -20.32 3.86
C ASP A 99 1.23 -21.82 3.66
N THR A 100 0.84 -22.25 2.46
CA THR A 100 0.71 -23.67 2.13
C THR A 100 2.05 -24.40 2.25
N LEU A 101 3.12 -23.83 1.72
CA LEU A 101 4.47 -24.40 1.81
C LEU A 101 4.97 -24.42 3.25
N ARG A 102 4.80 -23.32 3.99
CA ARG A 102 5.19 -23.19 5.38
C ARG A 102 4.48 -24.22 6.26
N LEU A 103 3.17 -24.39 6.08
CA LEU A 103 2.39 -25.41 6.80
C LEU A 103 2.91 -26.82 6.50
N ARG A 104 3.24 -27.13 5.24
CA ARG A 104 3.83 -28.42 4.85
C ARG A 104 5.20 -28.66 5.49
N VAL A 105 6.07 -27.65 5.50
CA VAL A 105 7.42 -27.74 6.09
C VAL A 105 7.36 -27.88 7.61
N VAL A 106 6.52 -27.08 8.29
CA VAL A 106 6.37 -27.13 9.75
C VAL A 106 5.79 -28.48 10.19
N ARG A 107 4.78 -29.02 9.50
CA ARG A 107 4.24 -30.36 9.79
C ARG A 107 5.31 -31.46 9.63
N ARG A 108 6.11 -31.41 8.57
CA ARG A 108 7.22 -32.37 8.36
C ARG A 108 8.27 -32.30 9.46
N ARG A 109 8.54 -31.11 10.01
CA ARG A 109 9.48 -30.95 11.13
C ARG A 109 8.91 -31.47 12.45
N GLN A 110 7.63 -31.20 12.76
CA GLN A 110 6.99 -31.75 13.96
C GLN A 110 6.97 -33.29 13.95
N GLN A 111 6.62 -33.91 12.81
CA GLN A 111 6.61 -35.36 12.68
C GLN A 111 7.99 -36.02 12.91
N ARG A 112 9.10 -35.31 12.63
CA ARG A 112 10.46 -35.80 12.90
C ARG A 112 10.93 -35.62 14.35
N VAL A 113 10.27 -34.76 15.13
CA VAL A 113 10.63 -34.50 16.54
C VAL A 113 9.82 -35.39 17.49
N THR A 114 8.63 -35.82 17.07
CA THR A 114 7.74 -36.69 17.87
C THR A 114 7.89 -38.19 17.56
N ALA A 115 8.71 -38.55 16.57
CA ALA A 115 9.10 -39.93 16.23
C ALA A 115 10.49 -40.21 16.77
#